data_AF-A0A8S2Y6K5-F1
#
_entry.id   AF-A0A8S2Y6K5-F1
#
_cell.length_a   1.000
_cell.length_b   1.000
_cell.length_c   1.000
_cell.angle_alpha   90.00
_cell.angle_beta   90.00
_cell.angle_gamma   90.00
#
_symmetry.space_group_name_H-M   'P 1'
#
loop_
_entity.id
_entity.type
_entity.pdbx_description
1 polymer ?
#
loop_
_entity_poly.entity_id
_entity_poly.type
_entity_poly.pdbx_seq_one_letter_code
_entity_poly.pdbx_strand_id
1 'polypeptide(L)'
;MFSKVVPWKRITSRWYNSSGTAVILRNASSSSGGEQQFDLVVIGSGPGGYVAAIKAAQLGLKTACVEKSATYGGTCLNVGCIPSKAMLHNSHLYHLAQHGELKKRGIEVQNVALNLPVFMKQKDDAVKGLTAGVAYLFKSNKVTGIRGYGSVSAPGQVTVKKDDGSNEVLKAKNILLAVGSEVTPFPGIDNWYLD
;
A
#
# COMPACT_ATOMS: atom_id res chain seq x y z
N MET A 1 38.47 46.21 20.50
CA MET A 1 39.81 45.64 20.74
C MET A 1 39.61 44.21 21.29
N PHE A 2 39.92 43.23 20.45
CA PHE A 2 40.08 41.77 20.65
C PHE A 2 39.48 41.01 21.86
N SER A 3 38.57 40.08 21.49
CA SER A 3 38.58 38.63 21.77
C SER A 3 38.45 38.07 23.20
N LYS A 4 37.41 37.25 23.43
CA LYS A 4 37.51 35.77 23.43
C LYS A 4 36.21 35.12 23.95
N VAL A 5 35.52 34.43 23.05
CA VAL A 5 34.66 33.27 23.34
C VAL A 5 35.57 32.04 23.50
N VAL A 6 35.28 31.09 24.41
CA VAL A 6 35.01 29.62 24.26
C VAL A 6 35.22 28.90 25.65
N PRO A 7 34.76 27.64 25.89
CA PRO A 7 33.51 27.34 26.59
C PRO A 7 33.63 26.31 27.74
N TRP A 8 32.47 26.00 28.31
CA TRP A 8 32.09 24.93 29.26
C TRP A 8 32.69 23.55 28.93
N LYS A 9 33.33 22.92 29.93
CA LYS A 9 33.96 21.59 29.85
C LYS A 9 32.92 20.45 29.82
N ARG A 10 33.07 19.54 28.86
CA ARG A 10 32.38 18.25 28.76
C ARG A 10 33.25 17.18 29.45
N ILE A 11 32.70 16.49 30.45
CA ILE A 11 33.33 15.34 31.09
C ILE A 11 33.04 14.10 30.24
N THR A 12 34.08 13.44 29.71
CA THR A 12 34.01 12.04 29.27
C THR A 12 35.27 11.33 29.75
N SER A 13 35.11 10.39 30.68
CA SER A 13 36.16 9.47 31.13
C SER A 13 36.52 8.50 30.01
N ARG A 14 37.79 8.52 29.58
CA ARG A 14 38.34 7.70 28.50
C ARG A 14 39.23 6.62 29.13
N TRP A 15 38.82 5.35 29.05
CA TRP A 15 39.63 4.21 29.50
C TRP A 15 40.50 3.70 28.34
N TYR A 16 41.78 3.43 28.63
CA TYR A 16 42.80 2.91 27.68
C TYR A 16 43.26 1.51 28.11
N ASN A 17 43.62 0.64 27.16
CA ASN A 17 44.34 -0.61 27.40
C ASN A 17 45.87 -0.39 27.33
N SER A 18 46.64 -1.35 27.86
CA SER A 18 48.10 -1.36 28.11
C SER A 18 49.02 -1.14 26.89
N SER A 19 48.49 -1.03 25.68
CA SER A 19 49.23 -0.73 24.45
C SER A 19 48.94 0.66 23.86
N GLY A 20 48.28 1.55 24.61
CA GLY A 20 48.21 2.98 24.28
C GLY A 20 47.43 3.37 23.01
N THR A 21 46.73 2.41 22.38
CA THR A 21 45.86 2.66 21.22
C THR A 21 44.42 2.88 21.68
N ALA A 22 43.77 3.90 21.12
CA ALA A 22 42.36 4.16 21.36
C ALA A 22 41.52 3.05 20.70
N VAL A 23 40.98 2.14 21.50
CA VAL A 23 40.00 1.16 21.03
C VAL A 23 38.69 1.89 20.81
N ILE A 24 38.45 2.35 19.57
CA ILE A 24 37.10 2.69 19.15
C ILE A 24 36.34 1.36 19.10
N LEU A 25 35.53 1.08 20.12
CA LEU A 25 34.51 0.04 20.06
C LEU A 25 33.49 0.46 19.00
N ARG A 26 33.79 0.18 17.74
CA ARG A 26 32.77 0.11 16.70
C ARG A 26 31.90 -1.08 17.09
N ASN A 27 30.68 -0.80 17.55
CA ASN A 27 29.63 -1.81 17.57
C ASN A 27 29.54 -2.38 16.15
N ALA A 28 30.05 -3.59 15.97
CA ALA A 28 29.76 -4.41 14.82
C ALA A 28 28.29 -4.83 14.98
N SER A 29 27.37 -4.04 14.45
CA SER A 29 26.04 -4.56 14.11
C SER A 29 26.26 -5.59 13.01
N SER A 30 26.10 -6.86 13.37
CA SER A 30 26.13 -8.00 12.47
C SER A 30 25.17 -7.76 11.30
N SER A 31 25.74 -7.61 10.12
CA SER A 31 25.03 -7.54 8.85
C SER A 31 24.51 -8.91 8.46
N SER A 32 23.19 -9.07 8.40
CA SER A 32 22.54 -10.15 7.66
C SER A 32 21.17 -9.67 7.16
N GLY A 33 21.09 -9.31 5.88
CA GLY A 33 19.90 -8.78 5.19
C GLY A 33 19.87 -7.25 5.18
N GLY A 34 19.93 -6.64 3.99
CA GLY A 34 20.02 -5.18 3.84
C GLY A 34 18.84 -4.44 4.48
N GLU A 35 19.06 -3.83 5.64
CA GLU A 35 18.05 -3.02 6.31
C GLU A 35 17.70 -1.79 5.45
N GLN A 36 16.50 -1.78 4.87
CA GLN A 36 16.03 -0.62 4.13
C GLN A 36 15.45 0.41 5.10
N GLN A 37 16.11 1.58 5.17
CA GLN A 37 15.63 2.72 5.91
C GLN A 37 14.72 3.61 5.04
N PHE A 38 13.55 3.95 5.59
CA PHE A 38 12.52 4.80 4.98
C PHE A 38 12.14 5.96 5.91
N ASP A 39 11.66 7.05 5.33
CA ASP A 39 11.06 8.16 6.09
C ASP A 39 9.61 7.83 6.46
N LEU A 40 8.90 7.11 5.59
CA LEU A 40 7.53 6.64 5.80
C LEU A 40 7.37 5.21 5.28
N VAL A 41 6.79 4.35 6.12
CA VAL A 41 6.25 3.05 5.69
C VAL A 41 4.73 3.09 5.85
N VAL A 42 4.02 2.85 4.75
CA VAL A 42 2.56 2.72 4.74
C VAL A 42 2.20 1.24 4.72
N ILE A 43 1.36 0.79 5.64
CA ILE A 43 0.84 -0.59 5.67
C ILE A 43 -0.59 -0.59 5.12
N GLY A 44 -0.76 -1.16 3.93
CA GLY A 44 -2.00 -1.23 3.18
C GLY A 44 -2.03 -0.24 2.00
N SER A 45 -2.48 -0.73 0.84
CA SER A 45 -2.55 0.05 -0.41
C SER A 45 -3.98 0.39 -0.82
N GLY A 46 -4.90 0.52 0.14
CA GLY A 46 -6.24 1.07 -0.11
C GLY A 46 -6.20 2.55 -0.51
N PRO A 47 -7.35 3.18 -0.80
CA PRO A 47 -7.42 4.58 -1.22
C PRO A 47 -6.71 5.56 -0.28
N GLY A 48 -6.78 5.34 1.04
CA GLY A 48 -6.00 6.14 1.99
C GLY A 48 -4.49 5.89 1.92
N GLY A 49 -4.09 4.63 1.73
CA GLY A 49 -2.69 4.20 1.77
C GLY A 49 -1.90 4.57 0.51
N TYR A 50 -2.38 4.18 -0.68
CA TYR A 50 -1.63 4.43 -1.91
C TYR A 50 -1.53 5.93 -2.23
N VAL A 51 -2.55 6.73 -1.91
CA VAL A 51 -2.52 8.19 -2.09
C VAL A 51 -1.55 8.83 -1.11
N ALA A 52 -1.57 8.41 0.17
CA ALA A 52 -0.62 8.91 1.16
C ALA A 52 0.83 8.57 0.78
N ALA A 53 1.08 7.36 0.29
CA ALA A 53 2.41 6.94 -0.14
C ALA A 53 2.93 7.78 -1.31
N ILE A 54 2.09 8.01 -2.33
CA ILE A 54 2.42 8.88 -3.47
C ILE A 54 2.65 10.31 -3.00
N LYS A 55 1.78 10.85 -2.14
CA LYS A 55 1.91 12.23 -1.68
C LYS A 55 3.17 12.43 -0.83
N ALA A 56 3.50 11.47 0.03
CA ALA A 56 4.74 11.48 0.81
C ALA A 56 5.98 11.49 -0.10
N ALA A 57 5.99 10.66 -1.13
CA ALA A 57 7.08 10.64 -2.10
C ALA A 57 7.20 11.96 -2.89
N GLN A 58 6.08 12.58 -3.27
CA GLN A 58 6.07 13.91 -3.90
C GLN A 58 6.60 15.03 -2.98
N LEU A 59 6.44 14.87 -1.66
CA LEU A 59 7.02 15.78 -0.67
C LEU A 59 8.50 15.49 -0.37
N GLY A 60 9.11 14.54 -1.09
CA GLY A 60 10.54 14.22 -0.98
C GLY A 60 10.87 13.13 0.05
N LEU A 61 9.87 12.47 0.64
CA LEU A 61 10.09 11.39 1.61
C LEU A 61 10.39 10.07 0.91
N LYS A 62 11.44 9.36 1.35
CA LYS A 62 11.67 7.99 0.90
C LYS A 62 10.60 7.09 1.48
N THR A 63 9.69 6.62 0.63
CA THR A 63 8.44 5.98 1.06
C THR A 63 8.32 4.56 0.56
N ALA A 64 7.93 3.65 1.44
CA ALA A 64 7.50 2.29 1.09
C ALA A 64 6.01 2.08 1.37
N CYS A 65 5.37 1.25 0.54
CA CYS A 65 4.00 0.79 0.74
C CYS A 65 3.99 -0.74 0.78
N VAL A 66 3.53 -1.30 1.89
CA VAL A 66 3.43 -2.75 2.11
C VAL A 66 2.00 -3.19 1.85
N GLU A 67 1.81 -4.19 0.97
CA GLU A 67 0.49 -4.74 0.64
C GLU A 67 0.53 -6.27 0.63
N LYS A 68 -0.44 -6.92 1.28
CA LYS A 68 -0.55 -8.38 1.33
C LYS A 68 -1.21 -8.95 0.07
N SER A 69 -2.05 -8.17 -0.58
CA SER A 69 -2.81 -8.55 -1.76
C SER A 69 -1.92 -8.63 -3.01
N ALA A 70 -2.35 -9.40 -4.01
CA ALA A 70 -1.60 -9.52 -5.27
C ALA A 70 -1.54 -8.22 -6.08
N THR A 71 -2.53 -7.34 -5.91
CA THR A 71 -2.69 -6.06 -6.60
C THR A 71 -2.83 -4.92 -5.60
N TYR A 72 -2.44 -3.71 -6.02
CA TYR A 72 -2.66 -2.51 -5.23
C TYR A 72 -4.11 -2.01 -5.34
N GLY A 73 -4.49 -1.03 -4.51
CA GLY A 73 -5.80 -0.35 -4.58
C GLY A 73 -6.80 -0.79 -3.52
N GLY A 74 -6.48 -1.84 -2.76
CA GLY A 74 -7.27 -2.36 -1.64
C GLY A 74 -8.71 -2.73 -2.02
N THR A 75 -9.60 -2.71 -1.01
CA THR A 75 -11.01 -3.11 -1.16
C THR A 75 -11.73 -2.31 -2.24
N CYS A 76 -11.51 -0.99 -2.28
CA CYS A 76 -12.21 -0.07 -3.19
C CYS A 76 -12.03 -0.44 -4.67
N LEU A 77 -10.78 -0.72 -5.09
CA LEU A 77 -10.48 -1.02 -6.48
C LEU A 77 -10.75 -2.48 -6.83
N ASN A 78 -10.45 -3.41 -5.94
CA ASN A 78 -10.46 -4.84 -6.27
C ASN A 78 -11.84 -5.47 -6.10
N VAL A 79 -12.54 -5.18 -4.99
CA VAL A 79 -13.76 -5.92 -4.57
C VAL A 79 -14.87 -5.01 -4.03
N GLY A 80 -14.82 -3.72 -4.33
CA GLY A 80 -15.72 -2.73 -3.73
C GLY A 80 -16.29 -1.79 -4.78
N CYS A 81 -15.91 -0.52 -4.69
CA CYS A 81 -16.47 0.55 -5.50
C CYS A 81 -16.36 0.27 -7.00
N ILE A 82 -15.16 0.00 -7.51
CA ILE A 82 -14.95 -0.14 -8.96
C ILE A 82 -15.79 -1.27 -9.57
N PRO A 83 -15.71 -2.52 -9.09
CA PRO A 83 -16.53 -3.58 -9.67
C PRO A 83 -18.02 -3.33 -9.47
N SER A 84 -18.44 -2.78 -8.33
CA SER A 84 -19.86 -2.45 -8.08
C SER A 84 -20.39 -1.41 -9.07
N LYS A 85 -19.63 -0.34 -9.31
CA LYS A 85 -20.06 0.74 -10.22
C LYS A 85 -20.02 0.29 -11.68
N ALA A 86 -19.08 -0.57 -12.07
CA ALA A 86 -19.08 -1.18 -13.40
C ALA A 86 -20.35 -2.02 -13.62
N MET A 87 -20.69 -2.88 -12.66
CA MET A 87 -21.89 -3.72 -12.74
C MET A 87 -23.19 -2.89 -12.74
N LEU A 88 -23.29 -1.86 -11.90
CA LEU A 88 -24.43 -0.95 -11.86
C LEU A 88 -24.62 -0.21 -13.20
N HIS A 89 -23.54 0.26 -13.81
CA HIS A 89 -23.61 0.94 -15.09
C HIS A 89 -24.07 -0.01 -16.21
N ASN A 90 -23.45 -1.18 -16.31
CA ASN A 90 -23.77 -2.16 -17.33
C ASN A 90 -25.22 -2.67 -17.19
N SER A 91 -25.71 -2.89 -15.96
CA SER A 91 -27.07 -3.39 -15.73
C SER A 91 -28.11 -2.31 -16.02
N HIS A 92 -27.78 -1.05 -15.72
CA HIS A 92 -28.61 0.08 -16.08
C HIS A 92 -28.73 0.23 -17.60
N LEU A 93 -27.63 0.12 -18.36
CA LEU A 93 -27.67 0.16 -19.82
C LEU A 93 -28.51 -0.98 -20.41
N TYR A 94 -28.35 -2.19 -19.89
CA TYR A 94 -29.18 -3.33 -20.30
C TYR A 94 -30.66 -3.07 -20.02
N HIS A 95 -30.99 -2.55 -18.82
CA HIS A 95 -32.36 -2.21 -18.45
C HIS A 95 -32.98 -1.16 -19.39
N LEU A 96 -32.25 -0.08 -19.69
CA LEU A 96 -32.69 0.99 -20.60
C LEU A 96 -32.98 0.45 -22.01
N ALA A 97 -32.10 -0.43 -22.52
CA ALA A 97 -32.24 -1.02 -23.83
C ALA A 97 -33.42 -2.01 -23.92
N GLN A 98 -33.66 -2.77 -22.85
CA GLN A 98 -34.72 -3.80 -22.82
C GLN A 98 -36.13 -3.23 -22.61
N HIS A 99 -36.28 -2.14 -21.84
CA HIS A 99 -37.60 -1.67 -21.36
C HIS A 99 -38.15 -0.45 -22.11
N GLY A 100 -37.64 -0.17 -23.31
CA GLY A 100 -38.21 0.86 -24.19
C GLY A 100 -37.90 2.31 -23.79
N GLU A 101 -37.07 2.54 -22.78
CA GLU A 101 -36.59 3.88 -22.41
C GLU A 101 -35.79 4.54 -23.55
N LEU A 102 -35.05 3.74 -24.32
CA LEU A 102 -34.37 4.20 -25.52
C LEU A 102 -35.35 4.60 -26.64
N LYS A 103 -36.46 3.87 -26.79
CA LYS A 103 -37.51 4.17 -27.80
C LYS A 103 -38.15 5.53 -27.57
N LYS A 104 -38.38 5.93 -26.31
CA LYS A 104 -38.87 7.27 -25.94
C LYS A 104 -37.94 8.40 -26.37
N ARG A 105 -36.67 8.08 -26.65
CA ARG A 105 -35.63 9.01 -27.10
C ARG A 105 -35.33 8.85 -28.60
N GLY A 106 -36.18 8.15 -29.35
CA GLY A 106 -36.02 7.93 -30.78
C GLY A 106 -34.96 6.88 -31.15
N ILE A 107 -34.49 6.08 -30.19
CA ILE A 107 -33.48 5.04 -30.42
C ILE A 107 -34.20 3.68 -30.44
N GLU A 108 -34.28 3.09 -31.64
CA GLU A 108 -34.86 1.77 -31.83
C GLU A 108 -33.78 0.68 -31.74
N VAL A 109 -33.97 -0.26 -30.82
CA VAL A 109 -33.08 -1.42 -30.64
C VAL A 109 -33.95 -2.66 -30.60
N GLN A 110 -33.54 -3.70 -31.35
CA GLN A 110 -34.22 -4.99 -31.40
C GLN A 110 -33.27 -6.08 -30.89
N ASN A 111 -33.82 -7.20 -30.40
CA ASN A 111 -33.08 -8.40 -30.00
C ASN A 111 -31.99 -8.15 -28.94
N VAL A 112 -32.30 -7.37 -27.90
CA VAL A 112 -31.39 -7.15 -26.77
C VAL A 112 -31.27 -8.44 -25.96
N ALA A 113 -30.05 -8.94 -25.78
CA ALA A 113 -29.75 -10.15 -25.02
C ALA A 113 -28.57 -9.91 -24.06
N LEU A 114 -28.62 -10.55 -22.89
CA LEU A 114 -27.55 -10.47 -21.90
C LEU A 114 -26.46 -11.51 -22.20
N ASN A 115 -25.25 -11.04 -22.50
CA ASN A 115 -24.05 -11.88 -22.50
C ASN A 115 -23.27 -11.67 -21.20
N LEU A 116 -23.59 -12.47 -20.18
CA LEU A 116 -22.99 -12.34 -18.85
C LEU A 116 -21.46 -12.52 -18.84
N PRO A 117 -20.85 -13.46 -19.59
CA PRO A 117 -19.39 -13.55 -19.67
C PRO A 117 -18.71 -12.25 -20.12
N VAL A 118 -19.22 -11.60 -21.18
CA VAL A 118 -18.67 -10.31 -21.65
C VAL A 118 -18.93 -9.19 -20.63
N PHE A 119 -20.08 -9.23 -19.98
CA PHE A 119 -20.47 -8.26 -18.94
C PHE A 119 -19.51 -8.30 -17.74
N MET A 120 -19.17 -9.50 -17.26
CA MET A 120 -18.21 -9.70 -16.17
C MET A 120 -16.79 -9.36 -16.61
N LYS A 121 -16.41 -9.71 -17.84
CA LYS A 121 -15.10 -9.36 -18.40
C LYS A 121 -14.87 -7.85 -18.44
N GLN A 122 -15.88 -7.05 -18.79
CA GLN A 122 -15.76 -5.59 -18.80
C GLN A 122 -15.47 -5.02 -17.39
N LYS A 123 -16.13 -5.57 -16.36
CA LYS A 123 -15.84 -5.25 -14.96
C LYS A 123 -14.39 -5.59 -14.60
N ASP A 124 -13.92 -6.77 -14.96
CA ASP A 124 -12.55 -7.21 -14.69
C ASP A 124 -11.51 -6.36 -15.42
N ASP A 125 -11.77 -5.98 -16.67
CA ASP A 125 -10.93 -5.10 -17.47
C ASP A 125 -10.80 -3.71 -16.81
N ALA A 126 -11.89 -3.16 -16.27
CA ALA A 126 -11.88 -1.89 -15.53
C ALA A 126 -11.03 -1.98 -14.24
N VAL A 127 -11.18 -3.06 -13.46
CA VAL A 127 -10.38 -3.30 -12.25
C VAL A 127 -8.90 -3.46 -12.60
N LYS A 128 -8.58 -4.25 -13.62
CA LYS A 128 -7.21 -4.49 -14.08
C LYS A 128 -6.54 -3.20 -14.55
N GLY A 129 -7.24 -2.38 -15.33
CA GLY A 129 -6.74 -1.08 -15.80
C GLY A 129 -6.37 -0.15 -14.64
N LEU A 130 -7.25 -0.03 -13.64
CA LEU A 130 -7.04 0.88 -12.51
C LEU A 130 -5.95 0.40 -11.55
N THR A 131 -5.90 -0.90 -11.25
CA THR A 131 -4.86 -1.49 -10.39
C THR A 131 -3.47 -1.41 -11.04
N ALA A 132 -3.37 -1.62 -12.35
CA ALA A 132 -2.14 -1.36 -13.12
C ALA A 132 -1.74 0.12 -13.08
N GLY A 133 -2.73 1.03 -13.14
CA GLY A 133 -2.51 2.47 -12.97
C GLY A 133 -1.87 2.83 -11.64
N VAL A 134 -2.30 2.22 -10.53
CA VAL A 134 -1.68 2.43 -9.20
C VAL A 134 -0.22 1.94 -9.20
N ALA A 135 0.04 0.76 -9.76
CA ALA A 135 1.41 0.24 -9.87
C ALA A 135 2.32 1.17 -10.72
N TYR A 136 1.77 1.74 -11.80
CA TYR A 136 2.47 2.75 -12.60
C TYR A 136 2.76 4.02 -11.80
N LEU A 137 1.78 4.53 -11.04
CA LEU A 137 1.95 5.73 -10.21
C LEU A 137 2.99 5.53 -9.11
N PHE A 138 3.10 4.34 -8.53
CA PHE A 138 4.18 4.03 -7.58
C PHE A 138 5.55 4.13 -8.24
N LYS A 139 5.71 3.57 -9.44
CA LYS A 139 6.97 3.65 -10.19
C LYS A 139 7.32 5.10 -10.55
N SER A 140 6.36 5.88 -11.06
CA SER A 140 6.62 7.27 -11.47
C SER A 140 6.96 8.19 -10.29
N ASN A 141 6.39 7.93 -9.11
CA ASN A 141 6.67 8.69 -7.89
C ASN A 141 7.78 8.06 -7.02
N LYS A 142 8.46 7.00 -7.49
CA LYS A 142 9.54 6.31 -6.76
C LYS A 142 9.11 5.75 -5.39
N VAL A 143 7.84 5.34 -5.25
CA VAL A 143 7.35 4.61 -4.08
C VAL A 143 7.80 3.16 -4.16
N THR A 144 8.44 2.65 -3.11
CA THR A 144 8.82 1.23 -3.03
C THR A 144 7.61 0.39 -2.62
N GLY A 145 7.00 -0.29 -3.59
CA GLY A 145 5.94 -1.27 -3.33
C GLY A 145 6.52 -2.61 -2.86
N ILE A 146 6.09 -3.10 -1.71
CA ILE A 146 6.56 -4.36 -1.10
C ILE A 146 5.36 -5.27 -0.91
N ARG A 147 5.42 -6.47 -1.46
CA ARG A 147 4.37 -7.48 -1.29
C ARG A 147 4.65 -8.32 -0.05
N GLY A 148 3.64 -8.41 0.82
CA GLY A 148 3.68 -9.22 2.04
C GLY A 148 2.79 -8.67 3.14
N TYR A 149 2.69 -9.42 4.23
CA TYR A 149 1.93 -9.03 5.41
C TYR A 149 2.81 -8.20 6.35
N GLY A 150 2.50 -6.91 6.46
CA GLY A 150 3.21 -5.99 7.35
C GLY A 150 2.68 -6.03 8.79
N SER A 151 3.59 -6.10 9.75
CA SER A 151 3.31 -5.98 11.20
C SER A 151 4.29 -5.01 11.85
N VAL A 152 3.82 -4.20 12.80
CA VAL A 152 4.67 -3.30 13.59
C VAL A 152 5.31 -4.12 14.70
N SER A 153 6.59 -4.46 14.55
CA SER A 153 7.31 -5.32 15.50
C SER A 153 7.93 -4.54 16.65
N ALA A 154 8.26 -3.26 16.45
CA ALA A 154 8.75 -2.35 17.46
C ALA A 154 8.54 -0.89 17.00
N PRO A 155 8.70 0.12 17.87
CA PRO A 155 8.70 1.52 17.47
C PRO A 155 9.69 1.77 16.31
N GLY A 156 9.18 2.30 15.19
CA GLY A 156 9.98 2.57 13.99
C GLY A 156 10.43 1.35 13.19
N GLN A 157 9.88 0.15 13.45
CA GLN A 157 10.19 -1.08 12.73
C GLN A 157 8.93 -1.79 12.24
N VAL A 158 8.94 -2.18 10.96
CA VAL A 158 7.89 -2.97 10.32
C VAL A 158 8.49 -4.27 9.80
N THR A 159 7.96 -5.39 10.24
CA THR A 159 8.30 -6.72 9.70
C THR A 159 7.30 -7.08 8.62
N VAL A 160 7.80 -7.44 7.44
CA VAL A 160 7.00 -7.88 6.29
C VAL A 160 7.21 -9.38 6.11
N LYS A 161 6.17 -10.16 6.34
CA LYS A 161 6.14 -11.59 6.02
C LYS A 161 5.76 -11.77 4.56
N LYS A 162 6.68 -12.30 3.75
CA LYS A 162 6.46 -12.55 2.32
C LYS A 162 5.72 -13.86 2.09
N ASP A 163 5.24 -14.04 0.87
CA ASP A 163 4.51 -15.24 0.43
C ASP A 163 5.39 -16.50 0.47
N ASP A 164 6.72 -16.36 0.39
CA ASP A 164 7.72 -17.44 0.52
C ASP A 164 8.03 -17.83 1.98
N GLY A 165 7.38 -17.18 2.96
CA GLY A 165 7.59 -17.40 4.38
C GLY A 165 8.80 -16.63 4.96
N SER A 166 9.58 -15.93 4.14
CA SER A 166 10.66 -15.08 4.62
C SER A 166 10.15 -13.81 5.28
N ASN A 167 10.94 -13.27 6.20
CA ASN A 167 10.65 -12.00 6.87
C ASN A 167 11.67 -10.95 6.44
N GLU A 168 11.18 -9.77 6.06
CA GLU A 168 11.99 -8.59 5.79
C GLU A 168 11.70 -7.52 6.85
N VAL A 169 12.73 -6.91 7.42
CA VAL A 169 12.58 -5.84 8.42
C VAL A 169 12.88 -4.50 7.80
N LEU A 170 11.92 -3.58 7.89
CA LEU A 170 12.01 -2.22 7.39
C LEU A 170 12.13 -1.26 8.57
N LYS A 171 13.07 -0.31 8.49
CA LYS A 171 13.19 0.78 9.47
C LYS A 171 12.50 2.02 8.93
N ALA A 172 11.67 2.64 9.74
CA ALA A 172 10.88 3.80 9.36
C ALA A 172 10.91 4.88 10.44
N LYS A 173 11.04 6.16 10.02
CA LYS A 173 10.83 7.28 10.96
C LYS A 173 9.36 7.37 11.36
N ASN A 174 8.46 7.17 10.39
CA ASN A 174 7.02 7.22 10.58
C ASN A 174 6.36 5.98 9.98
N ILE A 175 5.29 5.51 10.61
CA ILE A 175 4.48 4.37 10.15
C ILE A 175 3.04 4.85 10.02
N LEU A 176 2.44 4.64 8.85
CA LEU A 176 1.02 4.91 8.59
C LEU A 176 0.26 3.59 8.44
N LEU A 177 -0.70 3.36 9.33
CA LEU A 177 -1.59 2.20 9.26
C LEU A 177 -2.80 2.54 8.37
N ALA A 178 -2.87 1.91 7.20
CA ALA A 178 -3.94 2.06 6.21
C ALA A 178 -4.52 0.68 5.84
N VAL A 179 -4.73 -0.16 6.86
CA VAL A 179 -5.08 -1.60 6.74
C VAL A 179 -6.52 -1.87 6.27
N GLY A 180 -7.34 -0.83 6.13
CA GLY A 180 -8.69 -0.93 5.57
C GLY A 180 -9.70 -1.56 6.54
N SER A 181 -10.63 -2.32 5.98
CA SER A 181 -11.76 -2.95 6.66
C SER A 181 -12.08 -4.30 6.03
N GLU A 182 -12.85 -5.11 6.74
CA GLU A 182 -13.37 -6.40 6.27
C GLU A 182 -14.88 -6.51 6.49
N VAL A 183 -15.49 -7.53 5.89
CA VAL A 183 -16.92 -7.81 6.03
C VAL A 183 -17.21 -8.27 7.45
N THR A 184 -18.25 -7.71 8.08
CA THR A 184 -18.69 -8.18 9.40
C THR A 184 -19.37 -9.56 9.24
N PRO A 185 -18.87 -10.61 9.92
CA PRO A 185 -19.48 -11.93 9.85
C PRO A 185 -20.86 -11.90 10.52
N PHE A 186 -21.79 -12.70 10.00
CA PHE A 186 -23.12 -12.83 10.58
C PHE A 186 -23.13 -14.00 11.58
N PRO A 187 -23.54 -13.82 12.85
CA PRO A 187 -23.57 -14.90 13.82
C PRO A 187 -24.44 -16.07 13.36
N GLY A 188 -23.87 -17.27 13.30
CA GLY A 188 -24.58 -18.49 12.88
C GLY A 188 -24.57 -18.77 11.37
N ILE A 189 -23.87 -17.96 10.57
CA ILE A 189 -23.62 -18.25 9.16
C ILE A 189 -22.11 -18.16 8.91
N ASP A 190 -21.48 -19.33 8.73
CA ASP A 190 -20.05 -19.42 8.46
C ASP A 190 -19.73 -19.22 6.97
N ASN A 191 -18.58 -18.59 6.69
CA ASN A 191 -17.92 -18.55 5.38
C ASN A 191 -18.72 -18.04 4.16
N TRP A 192 -19.82 -17.29 4.34
CA TRP A 192 -20.69 -16.85 3.24
C TRP A 192 -20.07 -15.87 2.22
N TYR A 193 -18.84 -15.41 2.45
CA TYR A 193 -18.14 -14.39 1.66
C TYR A 193 -16.78 -14.87 1.10
N LEU A 194 -16.48 -16.17 1.20
CA LEU A 194 -15.17 -16.74 0.82
C LEU A 194 -15.16 -17.53 -0.51
N ASP A 195 -16.24 -17.48 -1.29
CA ASP A 195 -16.32 -18.09 -2.63
C ASP A 195 -15.84 -17.16 -3.76
#